data_AF-A0A0F9JFK3-F1
#
_entry.id   AF-A0A0F9JFK3-F1
#
_cell.length_a   1.000
_cell.length_b   1.000
_cell.length_c   1.000
_cell.angle_alpha   90.00
_cell.angle_beta   90.00
_cell.angle_gamma   90.00
#
_symmetry.space_group_name_H-M   'P 1'
#
loop_
_entity.id
_entity.type
_entity.pdbx_description
1 polymer ?
#
loop_
_entity_poly.entity_id
_entity_poly.type
_entity_poly.pdbx_seq_one_letter_code
_entity_poly.pdbx_strand_id
1 'polypeptide(L)'
;MSRYKLQQMINTLMEHKHLLIRAEIENPPKDQKAVEEWIKKLGDGELCAETTDEGIVSVVISGTNLVSARFWFSDPVLLQMDVYAAEIIPTDIFDHIEPFGILTKSFLFLDRKDNIHQILF
;
A
#
# COMPACT_ATOMS: atom_id res chain seq x y z
N MET A 1 -20.70 -31.77 20.29
CA MET A 1 -20.53 -30.72 19.25
C MET A 1 -20.39 -29.37 19.95
N SER A 2 -19.17 -28.85 20.02
CA SER A 2 -18.82 -27.63 20.76
C SER A 2 -19.27 -26.39 19.99
N ARG A 3 -20.30 -25.69 20.49
CA ARG A 3 -20.75 -24.39 19.98
C ARG A 3 -19.69 -23.27 20.11
N TYR A 4 -18.58 -23.52 20.81
CA TYR A 4 -17.53 -22.52 21.04
C TYR A 4 -16.47 -22.45 19.93
N LYS A 5 -16.34 -23.46 19.06
CA LYS A 5 -15.31 -23.45 17.98
C LYS A 5 -15.70 -22.64 16.74
N LEU A 6 -16.99 -22.41 16.51
CA LEU A 6 -17.48 -21.59 15.38
C LEU A 6 -17.42 -20.08 15.66
N GLN A 7 -17.42 -19.66 16.92
CA GLN A 7 -17.39 -18.23 17.28
C GLN A 7 -15.99 -17.60 17.20
N GLN A 8 -14.91 -18.40 17.21
CA GLN A 8 -13.53 -17.91 17.14
C GLN A 8 -12.98 -17.79 15.71
N MET A 9 -13.62 -18.38 14.69
CA MET A 9 -13.17 -18.26 13.29
C MET A 9 -13.75 -17.06 12.54
N ILE A 10 -14.62 -16.28 13.18
CA ILE A 10 -15.29 -15.12 12.54
C ILE A 10 -14.54 -13.80 12.82
N ASN A 11 -13.56 -13.78 13.74
CA ASN A 11 -12.98 -12.52 14.23
C ASN A 11 -11.71 -12.02 13.53
N THR A 12 -11.18 -12.73 12.52
CA THR A 12 -10.08 -12.23 11.67
C THR A 12 -10.58 -11.43 10.46
N LEU A 13 -11.89 -11.35 10.25
CA LEU A 13 -12.50 -10.72 9.06
C LEU A 13 -12.51 -9.18 9.08
N MET A 14 -12.15 -8.52 10.19
CA MET A 14 -12.29 -7.06 10.32
C MET A 14 -11.05 -6.33 10.83
N GLU A 15 -9.94 -6.99 11.10
CA GLU A 15 -8.72 -6.26 11.49
C GLU A 15 -8.03 -5.80 10.22
N HIS A 16 -8.34 -4.60 9.71
CA HIS A 16 -7.61 -4.01 8.60
C HIS A 16 -7.00 -2.68 9.01
N LYS A 17 -5.75 -2.49 8.63
CA LYS A 17 -5.04 -1.22 8.73
C LYS A 17 -4.97 -0.58 7.36
N HIS A 18 -4.82 0.74 7.34
CA HIS A 18 -4.63 1.50 6.11
C HIS A 18 -3.49 2.49 6.30
N LEU A 19 -2.40 2.28 5.56
CA LEU A 19 -1.26 3.18 5.50
C LEU A 19 -1.34 4.00 4.21
N LEU A 20 -1.49 5.31 4.37
CA LEU A 20 -1.43 6.30 3.31
C LEU A 20 -0.02 6.90 3.31
N ILE A 21 0.62 6.97 2.16
CA ILE A 21 1.95 7.55 2.00
C ILE A 21 1.94 8.58 0.89
N ARG A 22 2.58 9.72 1.16
CA ARG A 22 2.99 10.70 0.16
C ARG A 22 4.51 10.88 0.30
N ALA A 23 5.23 10.69 -0.79
CA ALA A 23 6.68 10.88 -0.83
C ALA A 23 7.12 11.57 -2.11
N GLU A 24 8.10 12.47 -2.02
CA GLU A 24 8.85 12.94 -3.17
C GLU A 24 10.12 12.10 -3.30
N ILE A 25 10.41 11.62 -4.51
CA ILE A 25 11.45 10.63 -4.79
C ILE A 25 12.34 11.05 -5.96
N GLU A 26 13.59 10.59 -5.94
CA GLU A 26 14.61 10.93 -6.95
C GLU A 26 14.72 9.88 -8.07
N ASN A 27 14.55 8.60 -7.73
CA ASN A 27 14.81 7.46 -8.61
C ASN A 27 13.54 6.61 -8.84
N PRO A 28 12.51 7.14 -9.52
CA PRO A 28 11.27 6.39 -9.76
C PRO A 28 11.48 5.20 -10.71
N PRO A 29 10.57 4.21 -10.70
CA PRO A 29 10.49 3.20 -11.75
C PRO A 29 10.40 3.85 -13.14
N LYS A 30 11.09 3.28 -14.12
CA LYS A 30 11.27 3.90 -15.45
C LYS A 30 10.08 3.73 -16.38
N ASP A 31 9.30 2.68 -16.18
CA ASP A 31 8.20 2.30 -17.05
C ASP A 31 7.15 1.47 -16.30
N GLN A 32 6.02 1.21 -16.96
CA GLN A 32 4.93 0.42 -16.41
C GLN A 32 5.40 -0.96 -15.90
N LYS A 33 6.25 -1.64 -16.66
CA LYS A 33 6.72 -2.98 -16.30
C LYS A 33 7.53 -2.96 -15.01
N ALA A 34 8.39 -1.96 -14.82
CA ALA A 34 9.13 -1.77 -13.59
C ALA A 34 8.18 -1.51 -12.39
N VAL A 35 7.10 -0.75 -12.60
CA VAL A 35 6.05 -0.57 -11.56
C VAL A 35 5.35 -1.88 -11.25
N GLU A 36 4.96 -2.66 -12.25
CA GLU A 36 4.31 -3.96 -12.08
C GLU A 36 5.19 -4.94 -11.30
N GLU A 37 6.47 -5.03 -11.64
CA GLU A 37 7.45 -5.88 -10.95
C GLU A 37 7.71 -5.39 -9.51
N TRP A 38 7.71 -4.09 -9.29
CA TRP A 38 7.90 -3.49 -7.97
C TRP A 38 6.69 -3.70 -7.05
N ILE A 39 5.47 -3.46 -7.52
CA ILE A 39 4.26 -3.56 -6.68
C ILE A 39 3.86 -5.02 -6.39
N LYS A 40 4.19 -5.97 -7.29
CA LYS A 40 4.00 -7.42 -7.03
C LYS A 40 4.74 -7.92 -5.80
N LYS A 41 5.83 -7.28 -5.40
CA LYS A 41 6.57 -7.63 -4.17
C LYS A 41 5.81 -7.28 -2.90
N LEU A 42 4.79 -6.42 -2.99
CA LEU A 42 3.91 -6.05 -1.88
C LEU A 42 2.63 -6.91 -1.83
N GLY A 43 2.35 -7.72 -2.84
CA GLY A 43 1.18 -8.59 -2.86
C GLY A 43 1.08 -9.50 -4.08
N ASP A 44 0.62 -10.73 -3.87
CA ASP A 44 0.44 -11.76 -4.89
C ASP A 44 -1.00 -11.80 -5.42
N GLY A 45 -1.46 -10.68 -5.98
CA GLY A 45 -2.86 -10.47 -6.37
C GLY A 45 -3.10 -10.25 -7.87
N GLU A 46 -4.38 -9.99 -8.20
CA GLU A 46 -4.73 -9.41 -9.49
C GLU A 46 -4.09 -8.02 -9.59
N LEU A 47 -3.30 -7.81 -10.64
CA LEU A 47 -2.58 -6.57 -10.86
C LEU A 47 -3.12 -5.85 -12.08
N CYS A 48 -3.29 -4.54 -11.94
CA CYS A 48 -3.50 -3.60 -13.04
C CYS A 48 -2.50 -2.47 -12.93
N ALA A 49 -1.86 -2.09 -14.04
CA ALA A 49 -1.03 -0.90 -14.13
C ALA A 49 -1.29 -0.19 -15.46
N GLU A 50 -1.19 1.13 -15.45
CA GLU A 50 -1.45 1.97 -16.60
C GLU A 50 -0.50 3.17 -16.59
N THR A 51 0.08 3.46 -17.76
CA THR A 51 0.85 4.68 -18.00
C THR A 51 -0.04 5.72 -18.64
N THR A 52 0.02 6.93 -18.11
CA THR A 52 -0.73 8.11 -18.56
C THR A 52 0.25 9.25 -18.83
N ASP A 53 -0.23 10.35 -19.42
CA ASP A 53 0.59 11.56 -19.63
C ASP A 53 1.06 12.19 -18.30
N GLU A 54 0.35 11.92 -17.20
CA GLU A 54 0.63 12.50 -15.88
C GLU A 54 1.51 11.59 -15.00
N GLY A 55 1.76 10.35 -15.42
CA GLY A 55 2.45 9.37 -14.58
C GLY A 55 2.00 7.92 -14.77
N ILE A 56 2.42 7.07 -13.84
CA ILE A 56 2.08 5.63 -13.82
C ILE A 56 1.24 5.34 -12.59
N VAL A 57 0.11 4.67 -12.78
CA VAL A 57 -0.75 4.16 -11.70
C VAL A 57 -0.72 2.64 -11.70
N SER A 58 -0.77 2.05 -10.51
CA SER A 58 -0.87 0.61 -10.33
C SER A 58 -1.70 0.26 -9.12
N VAL A 59 -2.38 -0.88 -9.19
CA VAL A 59 -3.16 -1.48 -8.11
C VAL A 59 -2.92 -2.99 -8.12
N VAL A 60 -2.70 -3.57 -6.94
CA VAL A 60 -2.73 -5.03 -6.73
C VAL A 60 -3.77 -5.37 -5.66
N ILE A 61 -4.64 -6.34 -5.96
CA ILE A 61 -5.73 -6.78 -5.09
C ILE A 61 -5.61 -8.27 -4.83
N SER A 62 -5.58 -8.67 -3.56
CA SER A 62 -5.56 -10.08 -3.16
C SER A 62 -6.51 -10.32 -1.99
N GLY A 63 -7.64 -10.97 -2.27
CA GLY A 63 -8.70 -11.19 -1.28
C GLY A 63 -9.26 -9.87 -0.75
N THR A 64 -8.92 -9.51 0.48
CA THR A 64 -9.31 -8.24 1.10
C THR A 64 -8.16 -7.22 1.16
N ASN A 65 -6.97 -7.58 0.70
CA ASN A 65 -5.80 -6.69 0.68
C ASN A 65 -5.77 -5.89 -0.63
N LEU A 66 -5.34 -4.64 -0.55
CA LEU A 66 -5.22 -3.70 -1.65
C LEU A 66 -3.95 -2.89 -1.46
N VAL A 67 -3.12 -2.83 -2.49
CA VAL A 67 -2.05 -1.83 -2.58
C VAL A 67 -2.26 -1.03 -3.85
N SER A 68 -2.33 0.29 -3.75
CA SER A 68 -2.30 1.20 -4.90
C SER A 68 -1.07 2.07 -4.83
N ALA A 69 -0.47 2.37 -5.97
CA ALA A 69 0.64 3.31 -6.07
C ALA A 69 0.49 4.16 -7.33
N ARG A 70 0.67 5.47 -7.18
CA ARG A 70 0.72 6.43 -8.27
C ARG A 70 2.03 7.20 -8.22
N PHE A 71 2.76 7.18 -9.33
CA PHE A 71 3.96 7.94 -9.58
C PHE A 71 3.61 9.08 -10.53
N TRP A 72 3.57 10.31 -10.04
CA TRP A 72 3.28 11.50 -10.86
C TRP A 72 4.56 12.04 -11.49
N PHE A 73 4.56 12.26 -12.80
CA PHE A 73 5.68 12.85 -13.55
C PHE A 73 5.83 14.36 -13.26
N SER A 74 6.30 14.63 -12.05
CA SER A 74 6.62 15.95 -11.51
C SER A 74 8.12 16.03 -11.21
N ASP A 75 8.61 17.21 -10.85
CA ASP A 75 10.00 17.43 -10.46
C ASP A 75 10.06 18.07 -9.06
N PRO A 76 10.41 17.32 -7.99
CA PRO A 76 10.70 15.89 -7.98
C PRO A 76 9.46 15.02 -8.24
N VAL A 77 9.66 13.74 -8.56
CA VAL A 77 8.54 12.80 -8.78
C VAL A 77 7.78 12.55 -7.48
N LEU A 78 6.46 12.65 -7.53
CA LEU A 78 5.57 12.42 -6.40
C LEU A 78 5.03 10.98 -6.42
N LEU A 79 5.35 10.21 -5.39
CA LEU A 79 4.74 8.92 -5.08
C LEU A 79 3.58 9.13 -4.09
N GLN A 80 2.39 8.66 -4.46
CA GLN A 80 1.27 8.47 -3.54
C GLN A 80 0.88 7.00 -3.49
N MET A 81 0.76 6.45 -2.29
CA MET A 81 0.53 5.03 -2.10
C MET A 81 -0.49 4.76 -0.99
N ASP A 82 -1.37 3.80 -1.24
CA ASP A 82 -2.28 3.24 -0.26
C ASP A 82 -1.91 1.77 -0.04
N VAL A 83 -1.72 1.38 1.22
CA VAL A 83 -1.60 -0.02 1.62
C VAL A 83 -2.76 -0.31 2.57
N TYR A 84 -3.66 -1.18 2.16
CA TYR A 84 -4.77 -1.67 2.95
C TYR A 84 -4.65 -3.19 3.10
N ALA A 85 -4.40 -3.64 4.32
CA ALA A 85 -4.20 -5.05 4.61
C ALA A 85 -4.57 -5.37 6.04
N ALA A 86 -4.71 -6.67 6.35
CA ALA A 86 -5.09 -7.08 7.69
C ALA A 86 -4.08 -6.60 8.76
N GLU A 87 -2.80 -6.81 8.47
CA GLU A 87 -1.68 -6.29 9.25
C GLU A 87 -0.75 -5.50 8.32
N ILE A 88 -0.19 -4.40 8.84
CA ILE A 88 0.79 -3.58 8.13
C ILE A 88 1.88 -3.23 9.13
N ILE A 89 3.13 -3.48 8.75
CA ILE A 89 4.32 -2.97 9.41
C ILE A 89 4.80 -1.78 8.56
N PRO A 90 4.59 -0.52 8.99
CA PRO A 90 4.92 0.64 8.16
C PRO A 90 6.39 0.72 7.76
N THR A 91 7.30 0.23 8.61
CA THR A 91 8.75 0.22 8.30
C THR A 91 9.05 -0.65 7.09
N ASP A 92 8.43 -1.83 6.95
CA ASP A 92 8.67 -2.72 5.80
C ASP A 92 8.22 -2.04 4.50
N ILE A 93 7.13 -1.29 4.56
CA ILE A 93 6.64 -0.50 3.43
C ILE A 93 7.59 0.67 3.11
N PHE A 94 8.11 1.34 4.13
CA PHE A 94 9.10 2.41 3.96
C PHE A 94 10.42 1.90 3.38
N ASP A 95 10.89 0.74 3.82
CA ASP A 95 12.08 0.10 3.29
C ASP A 95 11.89 -0.32 1.82
N HIS A 96 10.66 -0.69 1.44
CA HIS A 96 10.33 -1.02 0.05
C HIS A 96 10.33 0.18 -0.90
N ILE A 97 10.10 1.39 -0.39
CA ILE A 97 10.18 2.65 -1.17
C ILE A 97 11.53 3.37 -1.03
N GLU A 98 12.38 2.96 -0.08
CA GLU A 98 13.70 3.57 0.17
C GLU A 98 14.61 3.60 -1.07
N PRO A 99 14.67 2.54 -1.91
CA PRO A 99 15.51 2.54 -3.12
C PRO A 99 15.17 3.63 -4.13
N PHE A 100 14.01 4.28 -4.01
CA PHE A 100 13.65 5.42 -4.86
C PHE A 100 14.30 6.74 -4.43
N GLY A 101 15.10 6.77 -3.35
CA GLY A 101 15.75 8.00 -2.89
C GLY A 101 14.72 9.01 -2.39
N ILE A 102 14.13 8.74 -1.23
CA ILE A 102 13.08 9.57 -0.63
C ILE A 102 13.66 10.93 -0.21
N LEU A 103 13.16 12.01 -0.81
CA LEU A 103 13.51 13.40 -0.48
C LEU A 103 12.65 13.95 0.65
N THR A 104 11.33 13.73 0.56
CA THR A 104 10.37 14.09 1.60
C THR A 104 9.35 12.96 1.75
N LYS A 105 8.82 12.77 2.96
CA LYS A 105 7.78 11.78 3.24
C LYS A 105 6.83 12.26 4.32
N SER A 106 5.55 12.03 4.09
CA SER A 106 4.48 12.11 5.09
C SER A 106 3.59 10.89 4.97
N PHE A 107 3.05 10.42 6.09
CA PHE A 107 2.16 9.27 6.10
C PHE A 107 1.03 9.45 7.12
N LEU A 108 -0.06 8.73 6.89
CA LEU A 108 -1.17 8.58 7.82
C LEU A 108 -1.45 7.10 7.98
N PHE A 109 -1.42 6.61 9.22
CA PHE A 109 -1.73 5.22 9.52
C PHE A 109 -3.06 5.12 10.26
N LEU A 110 -3.97 4.31 9.74
CA LEU A 110 -5.34 4.21 10.24
C LEU A 110 -5.61 2.79 10.74
N ASP A 111 -6.21 2.69 11.91
CA ASP A 111 -7.01 1.53 12.30
C ASP A 111 -8.40 1.69 11.72
N ARG A 112 -8.93 0.63 11.07
CA ARG A 112 -10.26 0.63 10.45
C ARG A 112 -11.15 -0.51 10.96
N LYS A 113 -10.78 -1.17 12.05
CA LYS A 113 -11.48 -2.36 12.54
C LYS A 113 -12.91 -2.09 13.00
N ASP A 114 -13.04 -1.29 14.06
CA ASP A 114 -14.33 -1.00 14.70
C ASP A 114 -14.80 0.43 14.39
N ASN A 115 -13.84 1.34 14.25
CA ASN A 115 -14.00 2.75 13.88
C ASN A 115 -12.74 3.19 13.12
N ILE A 116 -12.77 4.38 12.50
CA ILE A 116 -11.59 4.94 11.85
C ILE A 116 -10.85 5.83 12.84
N HIS A 117 -9.64 5.40 13.22
CA HIS A 117 -8.77 6.18 14.09
C HIS A 117 -7.36 6.24 13.54
N GLN A 118 -6.74 7.40 13.67
CA GLN A 118 -5.32 7.56 13.38
C GLN A 118 -4.47 6.89 14.46
N ILE A 119 -3.48 6.12 14.02
CA ILE A 119 -2.42 5.56 14.86
C ILE A 119 -1.23 6.52 14.80
N LEU A 120 -0.80 7.00 15.97
CA LEU A 120 0.36 7.86 16.13
C LEU A 120 1.54 7.03 16.65
N PHE A 121 2.74 7.34 16.17
CA PHE A 121 4.00 6.72 16.60
C PHE A 121 4.93 7.79 17.19
#